data_AF-A0A820HPJ2-F1
#
_entry.id   AF-A0A820HPJ2-F1
#
_cell.length_a   1.000
_cell.length_b   1.000
_cell.length_c   1.000
_cell.angle_alpha   90.00
_cell.angle_beta   90.00
_cell.angle_gamma   90.00
#
_symmetry.space_group_name_H-M   'P 1'
#
loop_
_entity.id
_entity.type
_entity.pdbx_description
1 polymer ?
#
loop_
_entity_poly.entity_id
_entity_poly.type
_entity_poly.pdbx_seq_one_letter_code
_entity_poly.pdbx_strand_id
1 'polypeptide(L)'
;HNKHGKCLHCIPIEPYDEDYLKNHNPPIKHMSFQAYIRKLQNTTTGDRTTFSSLENINCSIKDTCSAGHAPWPKGVCTKCQPNPVTLMRQTFRHVDNIMFENGNIVNRFLNYWRSSDHQRIGFLYGRYEIYDGVPLGVRAVVTAIYEPPQDTSKDDVQLIFPDPHETIVDELAHRLGIRRIGWIFTDLISNNTRAGTGSVLHHRGNMNTVFLTAQECIMSGWFQNKHLNACKYSPDGYFGSKFVTVVVTGDESGQINFEGYQVSNQCMALVKSEVLLPTYDAPELGYIKETSPEQYVPDVYYKGKDSYNNEIMKIARPFPLEYLIIDIPTGFPNANSQIQSTFNDNCSVIKTPFCIENRAKLGELQ
;
A
#
# COMPACT_ATOMS: atom_id res chain seq x y z
N HIS A 1 22.45 1.53 39.86
CA HIS A 1 21.55 0.94 40.89
C HIS A 1 21.92 -0.53 41.11
N ASN A 2 21.46 -1.17 42.20
CA ASN A 2 21.69 -2.60 42.50
C ASN A 2 21.08 -3.51 41.41
N LYS A 3 21.43 -4.82 41.38
CA LYS A 3 20.97 -5.80 40.36
C LYS A 3 19.43 -5.87 40.16
N HIS A 4 18.64 -5.52 41.18
CA HIS A 4 17.17 -5.48 41.11
C HIS A 4 16.57 -4.06 41.09
N GLY A 5 17.40 -3.02 41.21
CA GLY A 5 16.93 -1.65 41.01
C GLY A 5 16.73 -1.38 39.52
N LYS A 6 15.87 -0.42 39.18
CA LYS A 6 15.77 0.16 37.83
C LYS A 6 15.86 1.67 37.97
N CYS A 7 16.74 2.32 37.21
CA CYS A 7 16.67 3.77 37.00
C CYS A 7 15.98 4.07 35.67
N LEU A 8 15.81 5.36 35.35
CA LEU A 8 15.22 5.84 34.09
C LEU A 8 15.87 5.20 32.85
N HIS A 9 17.18 4.90 32.89
CA HIS A 9 17.92 4.27 31.78
C HIS A 9 17.76 2.75 31.68
N CYS A 10 17.04 2.11 32.61
CA CYS A 10 16.85 0.66 32.65
C CYS A 10 15.37 0.26 32.67
N ILE A 11 14.48 1.21 32.38
CA ILE A 11 13.05 0.94 32.17
C ILE A 11 12.89 0.39 30.75
N PRO A 12 12.01 -0.60 30.53
CA PRO A 12 11.67 -1.05 29.18
C PRO A 12 11.23 0.11 28.29
N ILE A 13 11.77 0.15 27.09
CA ILE A 13 11.43 1.19 26.10
C ILE A 13 10.10 0.81 25.44
N GLU A 14 9.25 1.81 25.21
CA GLU A 14 7.97 1.61 24.52
C GLU A 14 8.18 1.35 23.02
N PRO A 15 7.33 0.55 22.37
CA PRO A 15 7.53 0.17 20.96
C PRO A 15 7.35 1.33 19.98
N TYR A 16 6.85 2.47 20.44
CA TYR A 16 6.62 3.70 19.65
C TYR A 16 7.60 4.82 20.01
N ASP A 17 8.66 4.52 20.79
CA ASP A 17 9.70 5.47 21.16
C ASP A 17 10.46 5.97 19.92
N GLU A 18 10.49 7.28 19.71
CA GLU A 18 11.03 7.86 18.48
C GLU A 18 12.55 7.74 18.38
N ASP A 19 13.25 7.81 19.51
CA ASP A 19 14.71 7.71 19.53
C ASP A 19 15.16 6.28 19.26
N TYR A 20 14.45 5.28 19.79
CA TYR A 20 14.68 3.88 19.45
C TYR A 20 14.46 3.61 17.96
N LEU A 21 13.33 4.08 17.40
CA LEU A 21 13.00 3.84 15.99
C LEU A 21 14.01 4.50 15.04
N LYS A 22 14.44 5.74 15.33
CA LYS A 22 15.43 6.47 14.53
C LYS A 22 16.82 5.85 14.59
N ASN A 23 17.24 5.37 15.77
CA ASN A 23 18.58 4.82 15.99
C ASN A 23 18.67 3.31 15.72
N HIS A 24 17.57 2.65 15.37
CA HIS A 24 17.57 1.26 14.95
C HIS A 24 18.44 1.06 13.69
N ASN A 25 18.97 -0.14 13.49
CA ASN A 25 19.77 -0.48 12.30
C ASN A 25 19.11 -1.63 11.51
N PRO A 26 18.51 -1.36 10.34
CA PRO A 26 18.36 -0.05 9.68
C PRO A 26 17.33 0.84 10.38
N PRO A 27 17.36 2.18 10.17
CA PRO A 27 16.39 3.10 10.79
C PRO A 27 14.95 2.75 10.41
N ILE A 28 14.07 2.76 11.42
CA ILE A 28 12.64 2.47 11.23
C ILE A 28 11.91 3.78 10.96
N LYS A 29 11.56 4.01 9.69
CA LYS A 29 10.85 5.23 9.24
C LYS A 29 9.42 5.35 9.78
N HIS A 30 8.74 4.21 9.95
CA HIS A 30 7.33 4.12 10.30
C HIS A 30 7.16 3.10 11.43
N MET A 31 6.41 3.47 12.47
CA MET A 31 6.06 2.50 13.51
C MET A 31 5.01 1.51 13.01
N SER A 32 4.97 0.31 13.59
CA SER A 32 3.89 -0.64 13.30
C SER A 32 2.55 -0.09 13.76
N PHE A 33 1.47 -0.49 13.09
CA PHE A 33 0.11 -0.10 13.48
C PHE A 33 -0.22 -0.54 14.92
N GLN A 34 0.30 -1.68 15.38
CA GLN A 34 0.12 -2.16 16.74
C GLN A 34 0.83 -1.25 17.76
N ALA A 35 2.04 -0.76 17.45
CA ALA A 35 2.72 0.23 18.28
C ALA A 35 1.95 1.56 18.31
N TYR A 36 1.38 1.98 17.18
CA TYR A 36 0.55 3.18 17.08
C TYR A 36 -0.71 3.09 17.95
N ILE A 37 -1.42 1.95 17.94
CA ILE A 37 -2.57 1.73 18.85
C ILE A 37 -2.13 1.87 20.32
N ARG A 38 -1.01 1.26 20.71
CA ARG A 38 -0.50 1.38 22.08
C ARG A 38 -0.15 2.81 22.46
N LYS A 39 0.43 3.59 21.53
CA LYS A 39 0.72 5.02 21.73
C LYS A 39 -0.55 5.81 22.04
N LEU A 40 -1.62 5.58 21.28
CA LEU A 40 -2.91 6.24 21.51
C LEU A 40 -3.51 5.83 22.86
N GLN A 41 -3.54 4.54 23.18
CA GLN A 41 -4.07 4.03 24.45
C GLN A 41 -3.35 4.61 25.66
N ASN A 42 -2.02 4.70 25.63
CA ASN A 42 -1.22 5.23 26.73
C ASN A 42 -1.33 6.74 26.89
N THR A 43 -1.68 7.47 25.82
CA THR A 43 -1.88 8.93 25.89
C THR A 43 -3.24 9.28 26.49
N THR A 44 -4.23 8.38 26.43
CA THR A 44 -5.61 8.61 26.89
C THR A 44 -5.86 8.24 28.37
N THR A 45 -4.83 7.89 29.14
CA THR A 45 -4.97 7.37 30.53
C THR A 45 -5.46 8.35 31.60
N GLY A 46 -5.91 9.57 31.24
CA GLY A 46 -6.55 10.50 32.18
C GLY A 46 -7.98 10.10 32.57
N ASP A 47 -8.76 9.59 31.61
CA ASP A 47 -10.15 9.14 31.82
C ASP A 47 -10.33 7.75 31.21
N ARG A 48 -10.46 6.73 32.06
CA ARG A 48 -10.62 5.31 31.67
C ARG A 48 -11.91 4.99 30.90
N THR A 49 -12.73 6.00 30.58
CA THR A 49 -14.05 5.87 29.96
C THR A 49 -14.11 6.32 28.51
N THR A 50 -13.14 7.09 28.03
CA THR A 50 -13.08 7.54 26.62
C THR A 50 -11.92 6.86 25.93
N PHE A 51 -12.13 5.67 25.36
CA PHE A 51 -11.16 5.14 24.41
C PHE A 51 -11.04 6.13 23.25
N SER A 52 -9.83 6.60 22.94
CA SER A 52 -9.57 7.35 21.70
C SER A 52 -9.91 6.43 20.53
N SER A 53 -11.10 6.61 19.97
CA SER A 53 -11.58 5.83 18.83
C SER A 53 -10.73 6.16 17.61
N LEU A 54 -10.28 5.12 16.90
CA LEU A 54 -9.65 5.28 15.60
C LEU A 54 -10.73 5.65 14.57
N GLU A 55 -10.91 6.95 14.36
CA GLU A 55 -11.88 7.50 13.42
C GLU A 55 -11.36 7.44 11.98
N ASN A 56 -12.20 6.95 11.07
CA ASN A 56 -11.91 6.99 9.64
C ASN A 56 -12.22 8.39 9.10
N ILE A 57 -11.38 8.86 8.19
CA ILE A 57 -11.64 10.11 7.47
C ILE A 57 -12.85 9.89 6.54
N ASN A 58 -13.79 10.83 6.58
CA ASN A 58 -14.96 10.83 5.70
C ASN A 58 -14.97 12.13 4.89
N CYS A 59 -14.90 12.00 3.56
CA CYS A 59 -14.92 13.13 2.64
C CYS A 59 -16.26 13.29 1.90
N SER A 60 -17.29 12.55 2.30
CA SER A 60 -18.63 12.61 1.72
C SER A 60 -19.61 13.33 2.64
N ILE A 61 -20.60 14.01 2.05
CA ILE A 61 -21.76 14.52 2.79
C ILE A 61 -22.54 13.35 3.39
N LYS A 62 -23.07 13.54 4.60
CA LYS A 62 -24.01 12.58 5.20
C LYS A 62 -25.33 12.58 4.41
N ASP A 63 -25.75 11.42 3.91
CA ASP A 63 -26.97 11.25 3.11
C ASP A 63 -28.24 11.77 3.81
N THR A 64 -28.32 11.61 5.13
CA THR A 64 -29.45 12.06 5.94
C THR A 64 -29.00 13.11 6.94
N CYS A 65 -29.57 14.32 6.86
CA CYS A 65 -29.37 15.37 7.85
C CYS A 65 -30.63 15.60 8.69
N SER A 66 -30.49 15.56 10.01
CA SER A 66 -31.57 15.83 10.97
C SER A 66 -31.96 17.32 11.08
N ALA A 67 -31.29 18.21 10.34
CA ALA A 67 -31.53 19.65 10.39
C ALA A 67 -32.69 20.13 9.49
N GLY A 68 -33.38 19.23 8.77
CA GLY A 68 -34.59 19.56 8.01
C GLY A 68 -34.38 20.34 6.71
N HIS A 69 -33.14 20.48 6.22
CA HIS A 69 -32.85 21.06 4.92
C HIS A 69 -32.99 20.02 3.79
N ALA A 70 -33.21 20.50 2.56
CA ALA A 70 -33.19 19.65 1.37
C ALA A 70 -31.81 18.99 1.18
N PRO A 71 -31.73 17.79 0.58
CA PRO A 71 -30.45 17.14 0.30
C PRO A 71 -29.59 17.96 -0.68
N TRP A 72 -28.28 17.68 -0.68
CA TRP A 72 -27.36 18.24 -1.66
C TRP A 72 -27.85 17.96 -3.09
N PRO A 73 -27.78 18.92 -4.03
CA PRO A 73 -27.14 20.25 -3.95
C PRO A 73 -28.01 21.39 -3.43
N LYS A 74 -29.26 21.14 -3.07
CA LYS A 74 -30.23 22.20 -2.72
C LYS A 74 -30.08 22.74 -1.30
N GLY A 75 -29.39 22.01 -0.43
CA GLY A 75 -29.11 22.44 0.94
C GLY A 75 -27.94 21.69 1.55
N VAL A 76 -27.13 22.40 2.33
CA VAL A 76 -26.02 21.87 3.14
C VAL A 76 -25.97 22.62 4.46
N CYS A 77 -25.59 21.94 5.54
CA CYS A 77 -25.34 22.58 6.83
C CYS A 77 -24.03 22.08 7.44
N THR A 78 -23.57 22.76 8.48
CA THR A 78 -22.33 22.42 9.20
C THR A 78 -22.35 21.04 9.87
N LYS A 79 -23.54 20.45 10.08
CA LYS A 79 -23.68 19.12 10.69
C LYS A 79 -23.58 17.96 9.68
N CYS A 80 -23.90 18.20 8.42
CA CYS A 80 -23.85 17.18 7.36
C CYS A 80 -22.63 17.30 6.46
N GLN A 81 -22.03 18.48 6.34
CA GLN A 81 -20.80 18.65 5.58
C GLN A 81 -19.63 17.93 6.25
N PRO A 82 -18.75 17.26 5.49
CA PRO A 82 -17.52 16.69 6.01
C PRO A 82 -16.57 17.80 6.50
N ASN A 83 -15.74 17.47 7.49
CA ASN A 83 -14.72 18.40 7.97
C ASN A 83 -13.61 18.59 6.91
N PRO A 84 -12.99 19.78 6.85
CA PRO A 84 -11.79 19.97 6.03
C PRO A 84 -10.71 18.95 6.38
N VAL A 85 -10.01 18.44 5.37
CA VAL A 85 -8.96 17.44 5.53
C VAL A 85 -7.60 18.10 5.38
N THR A 86 -6.71 17.93 6.35
CA THR A 86 -5.30 18.31 6.21
C THR A 86 -4.47 17.06 5.98
N LEU A 87 -3.89 16.94 4.80
CA LEU A 87 -3.00 15.85 4.41
C LEU A 87 -1.71 15.93 5.22
N MET A 88 -1.42 14.85 5.93
CA MET A 88 -0.19 14.69 6.71
C MET A 88 0.49 13.39 6.32
N ARG A 89 1.82 13.33 6.49
CA ARG A 89 2.54 12.07 6.32
C ARG A 89 2.13 11.12 7.44
N GLN A 90 1.63 9.95 7.07
CA GLN A 90 1.20 8.94 8.04
C GLN A 90 2.43 8.38 8.76
N THR A 91 2.43 8.37 10.09
CA THR A 91 3.59 7.99 10.91
C THR A 91 3.66 6.51 11.25
N PHE A 92 2.68 5.73 10.80
CA PHE A 92 2.56 4.30 11.03
C PHE A 92 2.17 3.57 9.73
N ARG A 93 2.39 2.26 9.70
CA ARG A 93 1.97 1.40 8.59
C ARG A 93 1.31 0.12 9.08
N HIS A 94 0.44 -0.45 8.25
CA HIS A 94 -0.31 -1.66 8.58
C HIS A 94 0.49 -2.94 8.33
N VAL A 95 1.43 -2.88 7.39
CA VAL A 95 2.39 -3.94 7.08
C VAL A 95 3.78 -3.34 7.07
N ASP A 96 4.72 -3.98 7.76
CA ASP A 96 6.08 -3.50 7.98
C ASP A 96 7.11 -4.10 7.03
N ASN A 97 6.79 -5.24 6.42
CA ASN A 97 7.65 -5.90 5.47
C ASN A 97 6.83 -6.75 4.49
N ILE A 98 7.27 -6.79 3.23
CA ILE A 98 6.78 -7.72 2.22
C ILE A 98 7.90 -8.72 1.95
N MET A 99 7.59 -10.01 2.01
CA MET A 99 8.57 -11.07 1.77
C MET A 99 8.03 -12.07 0.77
N PHE A 100 8.72 -12.29 -0.34
CA PHE A 100 8.42 -13.40 -1.23
C PHE A 100 9.00 -14.69 -0.66
N GLU A 101 8.24 -15.78 -0.62
CA GLU A 101 8.72 -17.05 -0.05
C GLU A 101 9.95 -17.61 -0.78
N ASN A 102 10.03 -17.40 -2.09
CA ASN A 102 11.13 -17.88 -2.91
C ASN A 102 11.33 -16.97 -4.14
N GLY A 103 12.50 -17.06 -4.77
CA GLY A 103 12.80 -16.32 -6.00
C GLY A 103 12.09 -16.86 -7.26
N ASN A 104 11.62 -18.10 -7.25
CA ASN A 104 10.93 -18.72 -8.39
C ASN A 104 9.58 -18.06 -8.67
N ILE A 105 8.81 -17.71 -7.64
CA ILE A 105 7.53 -16.99 -7.74
C ILE A 105 7.70 -15.75 -8.63
N VAL A 106 8.69 -14.95 -8.29
CA VAL A 106 9.02 -13.70 -8.96
C VAL A 106 9.57 -13.94 -10.36
N ASN A 107 10.48 -14.90 -10.51
CA ASN A 107 11.05 -15.22 -11.82
C ASN A 107 10.00 -15.70 -12.81
N ARG A 108 9.03 -16.50 -12.37
CA ARG A 108 7.91 -16.97 -13.20
C ARG A 108 7.01 -15.83 -13.64
N PHE A 109 6.72 -14.87 -12.76
CA PHE A 109 5.96 -13.67 -13.10
C PHE A 109 6.71 -12.81 -14.15
N LEU A 110 8.00 -12.56 -13.92
CA LEU A 110 8.85 -11.77 -14.82
C LEU A 110 9.06 -12.39 -16.20
N ASN A 111 8.89 -13.70 -16.37
CA ASN A 111 9.02 -14.36 -17.66
C ASN A 111 8.04 -13.78 -18.70
N TYR A 112 6.86 -13.32 -18.27
CA TYR A 112 5.92 -12.68 -19.19
C TYR A 112 6.55 -11.46 -19.87
N TRP A 113 7.12 -10.56 -19.07
CA TRP A 113 7.80 -9.37 -19.56
C TRP A 113 9.04 -9.72 -20.39
N ARG A 114 9.86 -10.68 -19.93
CA ARG A 114 11.07 -11.11 -20.68
C ARG A 114 10.76 -11.66 -22.07
N SER A 115 9.60 -12.30 -22.24
CA SER A 115 9.19 -12.90 -23.51
C SER A 115 8.38 -11.96 -24.41
N SER A 116 7.63 -11.00 -23.86
CA SER A 116 6.73 -10.13 -24.62
C SER A 116 7.15 -8.66 -24.69
N ASP A 117 8.02 -8.20 -23.80
CA ASP A 117 8.31 -6.78 -23.56
C ASP A 117 7.06 -5.96 -23.16
N HIS A 118 5.98 -6.63 -22.72
CA HIS A 118 4.77 -6.00 -22.21
C HIS A 118 4.72 -6.02 -20.69
N GLN A 119 4.12 -4.98 -20.10
CA GLN A 119 3.92 -4.90 -18.67
C GLN A 119 2.86 -5.91 -18.20
N ARG A 120 2.87 -6.21 -16.90
CA ARG A 120 1.99 -7.23 -16.31
C ARG A 120 1.53 -6.86 -14.91
N ILE A 121 0.28 -7.19 -14.60
CA ILE A 121 -0.31 -7.11 -13.26
C ILE A 121 -0.56 -8.52 -12.71
N GLY A 122 -0.37 -8.71 -11.41
CA GLY A 122 -0.75 -9.91 -10.68
C GLY A 122 -1.32 -9.60 -9.31
N PHE A 123 -2.10 -10.53 -8.76
CA PHE A 123 -2.57 -10.51 -7.38
C PHE A 123 -1.67 -11.38 -6.51
N LEU A 124 -1.24 -10.82 -5.38
CA LEU A 124 -0.37 -11.48 -4.41
C LEU A 124 -1.23 -12.30 -3.45
N TYR A 125 -1.00 -13.61 -3.44
CA TYR A 125 -1.63 -14.53 -2.49
C TYR A 125 -0.61 -15.00 -1.46
N GLY A 126 -1.03 -15.04 -0.20
CA GLY A 126 -0.17 -15.45 0.89
C GLY A 126 -0.79 -15.22 2.26
N ARG A 127 0.03 -14.91 3.25
CA ARG A 127 -0.39 -14.78 4.65
C ARG A 127 0.31 -13.63 5.37
N TYR A 128 -0.20 -13.26 6.53
CA TYR A 128 0.45 -12.28 7.40
C TYR A 128 1.04 -12.97 8.60
N GLU A 129 2.28 -12.65 8.92
CA GLU A 129 3.04 -13.22 10.03
C GLU A 129 3.59 -12.11 10.93
N ILE A 130 4.02 -12.49 12.13
CA ILE A 130 4.74 -11.57 13.02
C ILE A 130 6.11 -11.27 12.41
N TYR A 131 6.53 -10.02 12.53
CA TYR A 131 7.82 -9.54 12.05
C TYR A 131 8.61 -8.93 13.19
N ASP A 132 9.73 -9.56 13.52
CA ASP A 132 10.58 -9.16 14.64
C ASP A 132 11.53 -8.00 14.30
N GLY A 133 11.67 -7.64 13.03
CA GLY A 133 12.54 -6.54 12.60
C GLY A 133 12.00 -5.14 12.92
N VAL A 134 10.75 -5.04 13.35
CA VAL A 134 10.11 -3.82 13.85
C VAL A 134 9.31 -4.18 15.10
N PRO A 135 9.31 -3.37 16.18
CA PRO A 135 8.49 -3.64 17.36
C PRO A 135 7.02 -3.88 17.01
N LEU A 136 6.50 -5.05 17.36
CA LEU A 136 5.13 -5.49 17.06
C LEU A 136 4.79 -5.51 15.55
N GLY A 137 5.81 -5.69 14.71
CA GLY A 137 5.67 -5.60 13.28
C GLY A 137 4.84 -6.73 12.67
N VAL A 138 4.27 -6.45 11.50
CA VAL A 138 3.55 -7.43 10.67
C VAL A 138 4.22 -7.56 9.32
N ARG A 139 4.46 -8.79 8.87
CA ARG A 139 5.02 -9.08 7.54
C ARG A 139 3.97 -9.75 6.67
N ALA A 140 3.87 -9.31 5.42
CA ALA A 140 3.11 -9.96 4.36
C ALA A 140 4.02 -10.96 3.64
N VAL A 141 3.75 -12.25 3.80
CA VAL A 141 4.49 -13.34 3.14
C VAL A 141 3.74 -13.74 1.88
N VAL A 142 4.36 -13.50 0.73
CA VAL A 142 3.81 -13.82 -0.61
C VAL A 142 4.21 -15.24 -0.98
N THR A 143 3.19 -16.05 -1.24
CA THR A 143 3.30 -17.48 -1.54
C THR A 143 3.08 -17.77 -3.03
N ALA A 144 2.20 -17.02 -3.69
CA ALA A 144 1.91 -17.17 -5.11
C ALA A 144 1.47 -15.83 -5.72
N ILE A 145 1.58 -15.74 -7.05
CA ILE A 145 1.06 -14.63 -7.84
C ILE A 145 0.06 -15.22 -8.82
N TYR A 146 -1.17 -14.73 -8.76
CA TYR A 146 -2.23 -15.04 -9.72
C TYR A 146 -2.34 -13.92 -10.75
N GLU A 147 -2.40 -14.24 -12.03
CA GLU A 147 -2.48 -13.25 -13.11
C GLU A 147 -3.93 -13.13 -13.59
N PRO A 148 -4.67 -12.07 -13.22
CA PRO A 148 -6.04 -11.89 -13.68
C PRO A 148 -6.10 -11.60 -15.19
N PRO A 149 -7.27 -11.75 -15.83
CA PRO A 149 -7.49 -11.32 -17.21
C PRO A 149 -7.15 -9.84 -17.39
N GLN A 150 -6.30 -9.54 -18.38
CA GLN A 150 -5.76 -8.20 -18.57
C GLN A 150 -5.30 -7.97 -20.01
N ASP A 151 -5.46 -6.74 -20.48
CA ASP A 151 -4.90 -6.25 -21.72
C ASP A 151 -3.63 -5.47 -21.44
N THR A 152 -2.52 -6.02 -21.92
CA THR A 152 -1.17 -5.54 -21.65
C THR A 152 -0.57 -4.92 -22.90
N SER A 153 0.13 -3.81 -22.74
CA SER A 153 1.02 -3.20 -23.74
C SER A 153 2.38 -2.89 -23.11
N LYS A 154 3.25 -2.16 -23.82
CA LYS A 154 4.55 -1.72 -23.30
C LYS A 154 4.44 -0.63 -22.23
N ASP A 155 3.43 0.22 -22.34
CA ASP A 155 3.29 1.45 -21.56
C ASP A 155 2.02 1.46 -20.68
N ASP A 156 1.05 0.60 -20.97
CA ASP A 156 -0.25 0.54 -20.28
C ASP A 156 -0.68 -0.91 -20.00
N VAL A 157 -1.40 -1.09 -18.89
CA VAL A 157 -2.04 -2.36 -18.52
C VAL A 157 -3.45 -2.08 -18.02
N GLN A 158 -4.43 -2.72 -18.66
CA GLN A 158 -5.83 -2.64 -18.28
C GLN A 158 -6.31 -3.98 -17.75
N LEU A 159 -6.78 -3.98 -16.51
CA LEU A 159 -7.46 -5.15 -15.95
C LEU A 159 -8.83 -5.30 -16.61
N ILE A 160 -9.13 -6.50 -17.10
CA ILE A 160 -10.46 -6.84 -17.59
C ILE A 160 -11.28 -7.22 -16.36
N PHE A 161 -12.23 -6.36 -15.99
CA PHE A 161 -13.06 -6.52 -14.80
C PHE A 161 -14.55 -6.68 -15.18
N PRO A 162 -15.31 -7.58 -14.51
CA PRO A 162 -14.89 -8.49 -13.42
C PRO A 162 -14.11 -9.70 -13.92
N ASP A 163 -13.24 -10.25 -13.06
CA ASP A 163 -12.56 -11.51 -13.31
C ASP A 163 -13.54 -12.68 -13.07
N PRO A 164 -13.85 -13.51 -14.09
CA PRO A 164 -14.80 -14.62 -13.95
C PRO A 164 -14.33 -15.72 -12.99
N HIS A 165 -13.04 -15.81 -12.70
CA HIS A 165 -12.46 -16.87 -11.85
C HIS A 165 -12.10 -16.39 -10.44
N GLU A 166 -12.24 -15.10 -10.15
CA GLU A 166 -11.88 -14.47 -8.87
C GLU A 166 -12.42 -15.25 -7.67
N THR A 167 -13.72 -15.58 -7.67
CA THR A 167 -14.38 -16.27 -6.57
C THR A 167 -13.82 -17.67 -6.32
N ILE A 168 -13.54 -18.41 -7.39
CA ILE A 168 -13.00 -19.78 -7.32
C ILE A 168 -11.57 -19.75 -6.78
N VAL A 169 -10.75 -18.82 -7.27
CA VAL A 169 -9.36 -18.66 -6.83
C VAL A 169 -9.31 -18.25 -5.35
N ASP A 170 -10.17 -17.33 -4.92
CA ASP A 170 -10.25 -16.92 -3.52
C ASP A 170 -10.70 -18.07 -2.59
N GLU A 171 -11.64 -18.91 -3.03
CA GLU A 171 -12.06 -20.08 -2.27
C GLU A 171 -10.95 -21.13 -2.15
N LEU A 172 -10.23 -21.40 -3.25
CA LEU A 172 -9.08 -22.31 -3.25
C LEU A 172 -7.96 -21.77 -2.33
N ALA A 173 -7.65 -20.48 -2.42
CA ALA A 173 -6.70 -19.82 -1.55
C ALA A 173 -7.11 -20.00 -0.07
N HIS A 174 -8.37 -19.77 0.25
CA HIS A 174 -8.89 -19.93 1.60
C HIS A 174 -8.73 -21.37 2.14
N ARG A 175 -9.01 -22.38 1.30
CA ARG A 175 -8.81 -23.80 1.66
C ARG A 175 -7.33 -24.16 1.87
N LEU A 176 -6.42 -23.45 1.22
CA LEU A 176 -4.97 -23.58 1.40
C LEU A 176 -4.43 -22.71 2.56
N GLY A 177 -5.29 -21.97 3.26
CA GLY A 177 -4.90 -21.09 4.37
C GLY A 177 -4.18 -19.81 3.93
N ILE A 178 -4.21 -19.49 2.64
CA ILE A 178 -3.69 -18.23 2.08
C ILE A 178 -4.84 -17.33 1.65
N ARG A 179 -4.55 -16.06 1.42
CA ARG A 179 -5.54 -15.07 0.98
C ARG A 179 -4.89 -14.04 0.08
N ARG A 180 -5.70 -13.27 -0.65
CA ARG A 180 -5.20 -12.10 -1.37
C ARG A 180 -4.71 -11.05 -0.37
N ILE A 181 -3.42 -10.75 -0.43
CA ILE A 181 -2.72 -9.84 0.50
C ILE A 181 -2.22 -8.58 -0.17
N GLY A 182 -2.23 -8.54 -1.50
CA GLY A 182 -1.76 -7.39 -2.27
C GLY A 182 -1.89 -7.58 -3.77
N TRP A 183 -1.30 -6.65 -4.50
CA TRP A 183 -1.14 -6.70 -5.95
C TRP A 183 0.27 -6.28 -6.33
N ILE A 184 0.70 -6.72 -7.50
CA ILE A 184 2.01 -6.44 -8.08
C ILE A 184 1.85 -6.01 -9.53
N PHE A 185 2.64 -5.04 -9.96
CA PHE A 185 2.68 -4.66 -11.36
C PHE A 185 4.11 -4.34 -11.79
N THR A 186 4.40 -4.56 -13.08
CA THR A 186 5.68 -4.23 -13.65
C THR A 186 5.66 -2.85 -14.27
N ASP A 187 6.77 -2.14 -14.10
CA ASP A 187 7.12 -0.97 -14.87
C ASP A 187 8.59 -1.09 -15.23
N LEU A 188 8.86 -1.94 -16.23
CA LEU A 188 10.20 -2.30 -16.66
C LEU A 188 10.45 -1.81 -18.07
N ILE A 189 11.52 -1.04 -18.24
CA ILE A 189 11.99 -0.54 -19.53
C ILE A 189 13.40 -1.05 -19.76
N SER A 190 13.58 -1.79 -20.85
CA SER A 190 14.89 -2.33 -21.26
C SER A 190 15.88 -1.22 -21.60
N ASN A 191 17.09 -1.27 -21.05
CA ASN A 191 18.12 -0.29 -21.34
C ASN A 191 18.89 -0.64 -22.63
N ASN A 192 18.52 0.03 -23.72
CA ASN A 192 19.10 -0.20 -25.05
C ASN A 192 20.57 0.21 -25.17
N THR A 193 21.12 1.03 -24.26
CA THR A 193 22.55 1.39 -24.27
C THR A 193 23.46 0.27 -23.78
N ARG A 194 22.91 -0.73 -23.07
CA ARG A 194 23.59 -1.96 -22.65
C ARG A 194 22.88 -3.19 -23.23
N ALA A 195 22.63 -3.15 -24.54
CA ALA A 195 21.99 -4.25 -25.26
C ALA A 195 22.74 -5.58 -24.99
N GLY A 196 22.00 -6.59 -24.55
CA GLY A 196 22.53 -7.94 -24.24
C GLY A 196 22.86 -8.22 -22.78
N THR A 197 22.85 -7.22 -21.88
CA THR A 197 23.12 -7.44 -20.45
C THR A 197 21.87 -7.66 -19.59
N GLY A 198 20.67 -7.55 -20.18
CA GLY A 198 19.38 -7.64 -19.45
C GLY A 198 19.16 -6.50 -18.45
N SER A 199 19.80 -5.34 -18.66
CA SER A 199 19.68 -4.18 -17.76
C SER A 199 18.39 -3.40 -18.01
N VAL A 200 17.83 -2.83 -16.94
CA VAL A 200 16.60 -2.03 -16.94
C VAL A 200 16.87 -0.59 -16.51
N LEU A 201 16.02 0.35 -16.92
CA LEU A 201 16.10 1.75 -16.51
C LEU A 201 15.59 1.97 -15.07
N HIS A 202 16.17 2.95 -14.38
CA HIS A 202 15.74 3.40 -13.07
C HIS A 202 14.91 4.67 -13.20
N HIS A 203 13.59 4.52 -13.33
CA HIS A 203 12.65 5.65 -13.48
C HIS A 203 11.65 5.77 -12.32
N ARG A 204 11.85 5.02 -11.24
CA ARG A 204 11.08 5.09 -9.99
C ARG A 204 11.99 5.13 -8.77
N GLY A 205 11.44 5.31 -7.57
CA GLY A 205 12.16 5.00 -6.32
C GLY A 205 13.19 6.03 -5.82
N ASN A 206 13.38 7.17 -6.49
CA ASN A 206 14.35 8.19 -6.07
C ASN A 206 13.76 9.60 -6.06
N MET A 207 14.47 10.56 -5.46
CA MET A 207 13.99 11.94 -5.28
C MET A 207 13.79 12.71 -6.59
N ASN A 208 14.40 12.24 -7.69
CA ASN A 208 14.27 12.83 -9.02
C ASN A 208 13.28 12.05 -9.90
N THR A 209 12.65 11.01 -9.37
CA THR A 209 11.70 10.13 -10.07
C THR A 209 10.38 10.00 -9.30
N VAL A 210 9.45 9.22 -9.85
CA VAL A 210 8.12 9.02 -9.28
C VAL A 210 8.10 7.71 -8.48
N PHE A 211 7.60 7.71 -7.26
CA PHE A 211 7.38 6.47 -6.50
C PHE A 211 6.16 5.71 -7.04
N LEU A 212 4.98 6.33 -6.91
CA LEU A 212 3.72 5.90 -7.50
C LEU A 212 3.09 7.07 -8.23
N THR A 213 2.47 6.78 -9.38
CA THR A 213 1.65 7.76 -10.09
C THR A 213 0.32 7.99 -9.38
N ALA A 214 -0.36 9.09 -9.68
CA ALA A 214 -1.68 9.37 -9.11
C ALA A 214 -2.69 8.26 -9.46
N GLN A 215 -2.63 7.71 -10.66
CA GLN A 215 -3.49 6.60 -11.09
C GLN A 215 -3.22 5.31 -10.28
N GLU A 216 -1.95 4.99 -10.05
CA GLU A 216 -1.55 3.84 -9.21
C GLU A 216 -1.93 4.04 -7.74
N CYS A 217 -1.88 5.28 -7.23
CA CYS A 217 -2.37 5.62 -5.89
C CYS A 217 -3.88 5.41 -5.80
N ILE A 218 -4.64 5.85 -6.80
CA ILE A 218 -6.10 5.66 -6.86
C ILE A 218 -6.43 4.16 -6.91
N MET A 219 -5.74 3.40 -7.76
CA MET A 219 -5.94 1.96 -7.88
C MET A 219 -5.57 1.21 -6.58
N SER A 220 -4.47 1.59 -5.94
CA SER A 220 -4.07 1.06 -4.63
C SER A 220 -5.10 1.37 -3.55
N GLY A 221 -5.62 2.61 -3.51
CA GLY A 221 -6.67 3.03 -2.59
C GLY A 221 -7.96 2.26 -2.81
N TRP A 222 -8.32 1.98 -4.06
CA TRP A 222 -9.49 1.17 -4.40
C TRP A 222 -9.35 -0.27 -3.90
N PHE A 223 -8.20 -0.91 -4.14
CA PHE A 223 -7.93 -2.25 -3.62
C PHE A 223 -7.88 -2.29 -2.08
N GLN A 224 -7.27 -1.31 -1.43
CA GLN A 224 -7.25 -1.21 0.04
C GLN A 224 -8.65 -1.03 0.62
N ASN A 225 -9.53 -0.25 -0.03
CA ASN A 225 -10.92 -0.09 0.38
C ASN A 225 -11.76 -1.37 0.22
N LYS A 226 -11.42 -2.23 -0.75
CA LYS A 226 -12.04 -3.57 -0.87
C LYS A 226 -11.58 -4.54 0.22
N HIS A 227 -10.37 -4.36 0.74
CA HIS A 227 -9.74 -5.27 1.71
C HIS A 227 -9.52 -4.59 3.05
N LEU A 228 -10.61 -4.17 3.71
CA LEU A 228 -10.54 -3.46 4.98
C LEU A 228 -9.94 -4.30 6.10
N ASN A 229 -9.17 -3.66 6.98
CA ASN A 229 -8.59 -4.31 8.15
C ASN A 229 -9.53 -4.17 9.36
N ALA A 230 -10.05 -5.30 9.86
CA ALA A 230 -10.89 -5.33 11.05
C ALA A 230 -10.14 -4.76 12.27
N CYS A 231 -10.77 -3.82 12.97
CA CYS A 231 -10.19 -3.11 14.11
C CYS A 231 -11.26 -2.83 15.17
N LYS A 232 -11.10 -3.44 16.36
CA LYS A 232 -12.03 -3.26 17.49
C LYS A 232 -12.00 -1.85 18.10
N TYR A 233 -10.95 -1.08 17.82
CA TYR A 233 -10.78 0.28 18.34
C TYR A 233 -11.35 1.35 17.41
N SER A 234 -11.90 0.95 16.26
CA SER A 234 -12.61 1.85 15.36
C SER A 234 -14.12 1.72 15.53
N PRO A 235 -14.90 2.82 15.55
CA PRO A 235 -16.36 2.77 15.65
C PRO A 235 -17.01 1.99 14.52
N ASP A 236 -16.40 2.04 13.32
CA ASP A 236 -16.89 1.35 12.13
C ASP A 236 -16.54 -0.15 12.12
N GLY A 237 -15.76 -0.63 13.11
CA GLY A 237 -15.24 -1.99 13.18
C GLY A 237 -14.05 -2.27 12.24
N TYR A 238 -13.65 -1.29 11.42
CA TYR A 238 -12.54 -1.39 10.46
C TYR A 238 -11.69 -0.13 10.49
N PHE A 239 -10.38 -0.28 10.31
CA PHE A 239 -9.45 0.84 10.21
C PHE A 239 -8.30 0.51 9.26
N GLY A 240 -8.20 1.30 8.19
CA GLY A 240 -7.21 1.13 7.13
C GLY A 240 -7.26 -0.25 6.46
N SER A 241 -6.13 -0.66 5.90
CA SER A 241 -5.99 -1.94 5.20
C SER A 241 -4.58 -2.50 5.33
N LYS A 242 -4.46 -3.84 5.32
CA LYS A 242 -3.18 -4.55 5.21
C LYS A 242 -2.82 -4.91 3.76
N PHE A 243 -3.66 -4.53 2.79
CA PHE A 243 -3.40 -4.83 1.39
C PHE A 243 -2.18 -4.03 0.92
N VAL A 244 -1.22 -4.73 0.29
CA VAL A 244 0.04 -4.13 -0.15
C VAL A 244 0.09 -3.94 -1.67
N THR A 245 0.88 -2.99 -2.11
CA THR A 245 1.18 -2.72 -3.52
C THR A 245 2.66 -2.99 -3.75
N VAL A 246 3.02 -3.75 -4.78
CA VAL A 246 4.42 -3.98 -5.17
C VAL A 246 4.62 -3.50 -6.61
N VAL A 247 5.64 -2.68 -6.82
CA VAL A 247 6.08 -2.24 -8.15
C VAL A 247 7.37 -2.94 -8.50
N VAL A 248 7.44 -3.53 -9.69
CA VAL A 248 8.66 -4.13 -10.22
C VAL A 248 9.30 -3.15 -11.19
N THR A 249 10.43 -2.59 -10.80
CA THR A 249 11.12 -1.49 -11.52
C THR A 249 12.63 -1.73 -11.53
N GLY A 250 13.41 -0.94 -12.28
CA GLY A 250 14.87 -0.96 -12.17
C GLY A 250 15.38 -0.16 -10.97
N ASP A 251 16.50 -0.58 -10.39
CA ASP A 251 17.26 0.18 -9.38
C ASP A 251 18.40 1.02 -9.99
N GLU A 252 19.12 1.78 -9.15
CA GLU A 252 20.29 2.58 -9.57
C GLU A 252 21.40 1.77 -10.26
N SER A 253 21.48 0.47 -9.99
CA SER A 253 22.46 -0.43 -10.62
C SER A 253 21.99 -0.99 -11.98
N GLY A 254 20.76 -0.67 -12.36
CA GLY A 254 20.10 -1.15 -13.58
C GLY A 254 19.66 -2.61 -13.49
N GLN A 255 19.43 -3.11 -12.27
CA GLN A 255 18.90 -4.44 -11.95
C GLN A 255 17.41 -4.34 -11.62
N ILE A 256 16.68 -5.45 -11.82
CA ILE A 256 15.28 -5.52 -11.43
C ILE A 256 15.16 -5.53 -9.91
N ASN A 257 14.35 -4.62 -9.38
CA ASN A 257 14.07 -4.43 -7.97
C ASN A 257 12.56 -4.41 -7.69
N PHE A 258 12.19 -4.65 -6.44
CA PHE A 258 10.82 -4.71 -5.95
C PHE A 258 10.60 -3.62 -4.92
N GLU A 259 9.74 -2.67 -5.25
CA GLU A 259 9.40 -1.57 -4.36
C GLU A 259 8.01 -1.81 -3.77
N GLY A 260 7.95 -1.87 -2.43
CA GLY A 260 6.72 -2.13 -1.69
C GLY A 260 6.11 -0.83 -1.17
N TYR A 261 4.78 -0.71 -1.29
CA TYR A 261 4.03 0.45 -0.87
C TYR A 261 2.70 0.08 -0.22
N GLN A 262 2.19 1.00 0.58
CA GLN A 262 0.78 1.14 0.92
C GLN A 262 0.36 2.58 0.71
N VAL A 263 -0.91 2.81 0.36
CA VAL A 263 -1.47 4.16 0.46
C VAL A 263 -2.02 4.40 1.86
N SER A 264 -1.93 5.65 2.29
CA SER A 264 -2.37 6.10 3.61
C SER A 264 -3.88 6.03 3.77
N ASN A 265 -4.35 6.05 5.02
CA ASN A 265 -5.78 6.03 5.32
C ASN A 265 -6.50 7.27 4.77
N GLN A 266 -5.80 8.41 4.67
CA GLN A 266 -6.33 9.60 3.99
C GLN A 266 -6.48 9.37 2.48
N CYS A 267 -5.54 8.68 1.81
CA CYS A 267 -5.70 8.32 0.41
C CYS A 267 -6.91 7.38 0.21
N MET A 268 -7.06 6.36 1.06
CA MET A 268 -8.22 5.47 1.03
C MET A 268 -9.54 6.25 1.12
N ALA A 269 -9.63 7.24 2.03
CA ALA A 269 -10.82 8.07 2.18
C ALA A 269 -11.10 8.96 0.95
N LEU A 270 -10.05 9.58 0.38
CA LEU A 270 -10.16 10.40 -0.83
C LEU A 270 -10.61 9.58 -2.04
N VAL A 271 -10.09 8.36 -2.20
CA VAL A 271 -10.48 7.45 -3.28
C VAL A 271 -11.88 6.90 -3.08
N LYS A 272 -12.23 6.48 -1.85
CA LYS A 272 -13.58 6.00 -1.51
C LYS A 272 -14.65 7.04 -1.80
N SER A 273 -14.32 8.31 -1.60
CA SER A 273 -15.21 9.44 -1.86
C SER A 273 -15.09 9.95 -3.30
N GLU A 274 -14.28 9.33 -4.16
CA GLU A 274 -14.04 9.71 -5.56
C GLU A 274 -13.62 11.18 -5.74
N VAL A 275 -12.87 11.76 -4.80
CA VAL A 275 -12.44 13.17 -4.85
C VAL A 275 -11.02 13.37 -5.38
N LEU A 276 -10.20 12.31 -5.40
CA LEU A 276 -8.84 12.32 -5.93
C LEU A 276 -8.85 12.03 -7.43
N LEU A 277 -8.23 12.90 -8.21
CA LEU A 277 -8.02 12.75 -9.64
C LEU A 277 -6.53 12.62 -9.98
N PRO A 278 -6.20 11.87 -11.05
CA PRO A 278 -4.87 11.87 -11.62
C PRO A 278 -4.62 13.18 -12.39
N THR A 279 -3.35 13.56 -12.45
CA THR A 279 -2.82 14.65 -13.27
C THR A 279 -2.33 14.10 -14.60
N TYR A 280 -2.31 14.93 -15.65
CA TYR A 280 -1.87 14.53 -16.98
C TYR A 280 -0.35 14.68 -17.16
N ASP A 281 0.21 15.86 -16.89
CA ASP A 281 1.62 16.17 -17.16
C ASP A 281 2.56 16.05 -15.93
N ALA A 282 2.03 15.72 -14.76
CA ALA A 282 2.78 15.72 -13.49
C ALA A 282 2.44 14.50 -12.64
N PRO A 283 2.87 13.28 -13.03
CA PRO A 283 2.45 12.01 -12.43
C PRO A 283 2.70 11.90 -10.91
N GLU A 284 3.66 12.66 -10.38
CA GLU A 284 4.01 12.77 -8.96
C GLU A 284 3.01 13.61 -8.14
N LEU A 285 2.09 14.30 -8.79
CA LEU A 285 1.09 15.17 -8.17
C LEU A 285 -0.31 14.54 -8.24
N GLY A 286 -1.10 14.75 -7.20
CA GLY A 286 -2.53 14.49 -7.18
C GLY A 286 -3.33 15.78 -7.33
N TYR A 287 -4.59 15.67 -7.76
CA TYR A 287 -5.50 16.80 -7.85
C TYR A 287 -6.82 16.49 -7.13
N ILE A 288 -7.26 17.36 -6.22
CA ILE A 288 -8.56 17.23 -5.56
C ILE A 288 -9.64 17.93 -6.38
N LYS A 289 -10.73 17.22 -6.70
CA LYS A 289 -11.89 17.78 -7.41
C LYS A 289 -12.39 19.09 -6.79
N GLU A 290 -12.94 19.95 -7.63
CA GLU A 290 -13.74 21.07 -7.17
C GLU A 290 -15.16 20.59 -6.82
N THR A 291 -15.81 21.29 -5.88
CA THR A 291 -17.21 21.03 -5.57
C THR A 291 -18.07 21.36 -6.78
N SER A 292 -18.94 20.43 -7.16
CA SER A 292 -19.92 20.58 -8.22
C SER A 292 -21.34 20.29 -7.70
N PRO A 293 -22.40 20.67 -8.42
CA PRO A 293 -23.77 20.31 -8.03
C PRO A 293 -23.98 18.79 -7.85
N GLU A 294 -23.20 17.97 -8.55
CA GLU A 294 -23.24 16.51 -8.46
C GLU A 294 -22.54 16.00 -7.21
N GLN A 295 -21.45 16.64 -6.78
CA GLN A 295 -20.60 16.14 -5.70
C GLN A 295 -20.01 17.29 -4.86
N TYR A 296 -20.30 17.27 -3.56
CA TYR A 296 -19.61 18.11 -2.60
C TYR A 296 -18.23 17.56 -2.29
N VAL A 297 -17.22 18.41 -2.34
CA VAL A 297 -15.84 18.07 -1.99
C VAL A 297 -15.40 18.96 -0.82
N PRO A 298 -14.97 18.40 0.33
CA PRO A 298 -14.42 19.20 1.41
C PRO A 298 -13.16 19.93 0.96
N ASP A 299 -12.84 21.03 1.65
CA ASP A 299 -11.54 21.65 1.49
C ASP A 299 -10.45 20.68 1.96
N VAL A 300 -9.51 20.39 1.05
CA VAL A 300 -8.35 19.55 1.34
C VAL A 300 -7.10 20.42 1.27
N TYR A 301 -6.31 20.39 2.34
CA TYR A 301 -5.09 21.17 2.48
C TYR A 301 -3.88 20.25 2.68
N TYR A 302 -2.70 20.78 2.40
CA TYR A 302 -1.44 20.14 2.78
C TYR A 302 -0.45 21.20 3.28
N LYS A 303 0.49 20.79 4.12
CA LYS A 303 1.58 21.67 4.53
C LYS A 303 2.65 21.71 3.43
N GLY A 304 3.02 22.90 2.99
CA GLY A 304 4.15 23.12 2.11
C GLY A 304 5.15 24.06 2.76
N LYS A 305 6.30 24.23 2.11
CA LYS A 305 7.23 25.31 2.46
C LYS A 305 7.06 26.48 1.49
N ASP A 306 7.24 27.70 2.00
CA ASP A 306 7.33 28.92 1.19
C ASP A 306 8.79 29.18 0.72
N SER A 307 9.00 30.30 0.01
CA SER A 307 10.32 30.74 -0.44
C SER A 307 11.30 31.05 0.70
N TYR A 308 10.80 31.20 1.93
CA TYR A 308 11.56 31.50 3.13
C TYR A 308 11.67 30.28 4.06
N ASN A 309 11.32 29.09 3.57
CA ASN A 309 11.36 27.82 4.29
C ASN A 309 10.42 27.76 5.52
N ASN A 310 9.41 28.63 5.61
CA ASN A 310 8.35 28.57 6.61
C ASN A 310 7.28 27.55 6.19
N GLU A 311 6.67 26.86 7.17
CA GLU A 311 5.52 25.99 6.91
C GLU A 311 4.25 26.82 6.64
N ILE A 312 3.66 26.62 5.46
CA ILE A 312 2.40 27.25 5.06
C ILE A 312 1.38 26.20 4.64
N MET A 313 0.10 26.47 4.89
CA MET A 313 -1.01 25.64 4.43
C MET A 313 -1.37 26.00 2.99
N LYS A 314 -1.40 25.01 2.11
CA LYS A 314 -1.78 25.15 0.69
C LYS A 314 -2.99 24.29 0.38
N ILE A 315 -3.85 24.74 -0.53
CA ILE A 315 -4.97 23.93 -1.05
C ILE A 315 -4.43 22.80 -1.92
N ALA A 316 -5.00 21.61 -1.81
CA ALA A 316 -4.51 20.39 -2.47
C ALA A 316 -4.94 20.30 -3.95
N ARG A 317 -4.65 21.34 -4.73
CA ARG A 317 -5.02 21.49 -6.15
C ARG A 317 -3.90 22.20 -6.94
N PRO A 318 -2.83 21.50 -7.36
CA PRO A 318 -2.47 20.11 -7.07
C PRO A 318 -1.71 19.96 -5.74
N PHE A 319 -1.31 18.73 -5.38
CA PHE A 319 -0.46 18.44 -4.21
C PHE A 319 0.48 17.25 -4.44
N PRO A 320 1.61 17.14 -3.72
CA PRO A 320 2.53 16.00 -3.86
C PRO A 320 1.94 14.68 -3.35
N LEU A 321 2.07 13.60 -4.12
CA LEU A 321 1.57 12.27 -3.72
C LEU A 321 2.33 11.64 -2.56
N GLU A 322 3.51 12.15 -2.19
CA GLU A 322 4.26 11.68 -1.02
C GLU A 322 3.47 11.76 0.29
N TYR A 323 2.46 12.62 0.38
CA TYR A 323 1.55 12.66 1.52
C TYR A 323 0.63 11.43 1.59
N LEU A 324 0.46 10.72 0.48
CA LEU A 324 -0.44 9.58 0.33
C LEU A 324 0.29 8.24 0.36
N ILE A 325 1.59 8.22 0.12
CA ILE A 325 2.38 7.00 -0.07
C ILE A 325 3.14 6.65 1.21
N ILE A 326 3.19 5.36 1.53
CA ILE A 326 3.92 4.79 2.66
C ILE A 326 4.82 3.69 2.10
N ASP A 327 6.13 3.78 2.38
CA ASP A 327 7.11 2.80 1.92
C ASP A 327 7.16 1.55 2.81
N ILE A 328 7.25 0.39 2.16
CA ILE A 328 7.35 -0.91 2.81
C ILE A 328 8.57 -1.66 2.25
N PRO A 329 9.56 -1.99 3.11
CA PRO A 329 10.68 -2.82 2.75
C PRO A 329 10.21 -4.15 2.16
N THR A 330 10.71 -4.48 0.98
CA THR A 330 10.43 -5.74 0.28
C THR A 330 11.70 -6.58 0.23
N GLY A 331 11.58 -7.90 0.34
CA GLY A 331 12.75 -8.78 0.29
C GLY A 331 12.42 -10.25 0.14
N PHE A 332 13.48 -11.05 0.27
CA PHE A 332 13.45 -12.50 0.24
C PHE A 332 13.93 -13.07 1.59
N PRO A 333 13.70 -14.35 1.87
CA PRO A 333 14.16 -14.97 3.10
C PRO A 333 15.69 -14.96 3.13
N ASN A 334 16.25 -14.83 4.33
CA ASN A 334 17.68 -15.01 4.51
C ASN A 334 18.08 -16.43 4.10
N ALA A 335 19.25 -16.62 3.49
CA ALA A 335 19.73 -17.95 3.06
C ALA A 335 19.75 -19.00 4.19
N ASN A 336 19.86 -18.54 5.44
CA ASN A 336 19.86 -19.39 6.64
C ASN A 336 18.47 -19.62 7.25
N SER A 337 17.44 -18.92 6.77
CA SER A 337 16.07 -19.12 7.24
C SER A 337 15.44 -20.32 6.55
N GLN A 338 15.05 -21.32 7.33
CA GLN A 338 14.31 -22.48 6.83
C GLN A 338 12.85 -22.08 6.59
N ILE A 339 12.60 -21.36 5.50
CA ILE A 339 11.23 -21.15 5.03
C ILE A 339 10.90 -22.33 4.12
N GLN A 340 10.02 -23.22 4.60
CA GLN A 340 9.43 -24.24 3.74
C GLN A 340 8.50 -23.53 2.76
N SER A 341 8.86 -23.54 1.48
CA SER A 341 8.00 -22.99 0.44
C SER A 341 6.69 -23.77 0.41
N THR A 342 5.57 -23.06 0.41
CA THR A 342 4.24 -23.68 0.47
C THR A 342 3.97 -24.49 -0.80
N PHE A 343 4.38 -23.96 -1.96
CA PHE A 343 4.34 -24.67 -3.23
C PHE A 343 5.76 -25.14 -3.58
N ASN A 344 5.94 -26.46 -3.66
CA ASN A 344 7.26 -27.02 -3.95
C ASN A 344 7.56 -26.98 -5.46
N ASP A 345 8.23 -25.91 -5.89
CA ASP A 345 8.68 -25.75 -7.28
C ASP A 345 9.78 -26.76 -7.68
N ASN A 346 10.48 -27.37 -6.71
CA ASN A 346 11.52 -28.38 -6.92
C ASN A 346 10.98 -29.81 -6.74
N CYS A 347 9.74 -30.04 -7.17
CA CYS A 347 9.15 -31.38 -7.15
C CYS A 347 9.86 -32.27 -8.18
N SER A 348 10.68 -33.22 -7.73
CA SER A 348 11.36 -34.21 -8.60
C SER A 348 10.39 -35.10 -9.41
N VAL A 349 9.10 -35.06 -9.07
CA VAL A 349 8.02 -35.82 -9.71
C VAL A 349 7.40 -35.03 -10.89
N ILE A 350 7.31 -33.70 -10.80
CA ILE A 350 6.69 -32.86 -11.82
C ILE A 350 7.79 -32.27 -12.71
N LYS A 351 8.00 -32.88 -13.88
CA LYS A 351 9.06 -32.46 -14.83
C LYS A 351 8.73 -31.19 -15.61
N THR A 352 7.44 -30.89 -15.78
CA THR A 352 6.95 -29.72 -16.52
C THR A 352 6.04 -28.89 -15.60
N PRO A 353 6.40 -27.63 -15.31
CA PRO A 353 5.57 -26.78 -14.47
C PRO A 353 4.23 -26.50 -15.16
N PHE A 354 3.17 -26.37 -14.37
CA PHE A 354 1.84 -26.00 -14.87
C PHE A 354 1.89 -24.60 -15.52
N CYS A 355 1.27 -24.46 -16.70
CA CYS A 355 1.20 -23.18 -17.42
C CYS A 355 0.45 -22.14 -16.58
N ILE A 356 0.91 -20.89 -16.61
CA ILE A 356 0.27 -19.79 -15.87
C ILE A 356 -0.97 -19.33 -16.65
N GLU A 357 -2.03 -19.00 -15.93
CA GLU A 357 -3.31 -18.56 -16.47
C GLU A 357 -3.19 -17.25 -17.26
N ASN A 358 -4.15 -17.01 -18.16
CA ASN A 358 -4.29 -15.73 -18.86
C ASN A 358 -3.05 -15.29 -19.66
N ARG A 359 -2.25 -16.26 -20.14
CA ARG A 359 -1.05 -16.05 -20.97
C ARG A 359 -1.16 -16.60 -22.39
N ALA A 360 -2.37 -16.72 -22.92
CA ALA A 360 -2.63 -17.19 -24.27
C ALA A 360 -1.84 -16.41 -25.36
N LYS A 361 -1.56 -15.11 -25.14
CA LYS A 361 -0.73 -14.28 -26.02
C LYS A 361 0.72 -14.80 -26.19
N LEU A 362 1.23 -15.55 -25.21
CA LEU A 362 2.55 -16.20 -25.25
C LEU A 362 2.49 -17.66 -25.73
N GLY A 363 1.30 -18.18 -26.05
CA GLY A 363 1.10 -19.60 -26.36
C GLY A 363 1.06 -20.52 -25.13
N GLU A 364 1.08 -19.96 -23.92
CA GLU A 364 0.85 -20.71 -22.67
C GLU A 364 -0.67 -20.86 -22.47
N LEU A 365 -1.19 -22.07 -22.72
CA LEU A 365 -2.60 -22.43 -22.59
C LEU A 365 -2.78 -23.46 -21.46
N GLN A 366 -3.81 -23.26 -20.63
CA GLN A 366 -4.22 -24.19 -19.57
C GLN A 366 -5.26 -25.19 -20.06
#